data_AF-A0A1H0UJ48-F1
#
_entry.id   AF-A0A1H0UJ48-F1
#
_cell.length_a   1.000
_cell.length_b   1.000
_cell.length_c   1.000
_cell.angle_alpha   90.00
_cell.angle_beta   90.00
_cell.angle_gamma   90.00
#
_symmetry.space_group_name_H-M   'P 1'
#
loop_
_entity.id
_entity.type
_entity.pdbx_description
1 polymer ?
#
loop_
_entity_poly.entity_id
_entity_poly.type
_entity_poly.pdbx_seq_one_letter_code
_entity_poly.pdbx_strand_id
1 'polypeptide(L)'
;MTHPPASRNHSELQAGSLRAGDHLILPDGNRSAEVHQVDVETDDFGTPAMVLATLSGGGVLRIAAGSTVRITDDAETAEIDTEDTTEAAAFTDFAAAGTADTAPPNTGSATSDASASDADTSDAGTVTAPGQEGSDAAAPGVVVPPLPLVPPAVSGPSETDLALIPAPDGTPESVVEAVAEAHPGAVGVLLVSERLAKGINTKSGSCLKDLSDLAHELFVMLKDAENALAVADLLNVLPFDGNPGRWASVEASLALSSYICRQLGQDERAGIYEKFLRAPEAMEADPFKARINAKVRQRSLNEPNLYDKEIFRSIDNSNPDAEREWRLLRLEALLFLRAHGGSETIGAAELERRIGNELESVRP
;
A
#
# COMPACT_ATOMS: atom_id res chain seq x y z
N MET A 1 -1.83 24.85 -48.82
CA MET A 1 -2.35 23.51 -48.51
C MET A 1 -1.19 22.71 -47.94
N THR A 2 -1.02 22.75 -46.63
CA THR A 2 -0.01 21.96 -45.92
C THR A 2 -0.78 20.82 -45.25
N HIS A 3 -0.60 19.61 -45.78
CA HIS A 3 -1.16 18.39 -45.19
C HIS A 3 -0.57 18.17 -43.78
N PRO A 4 -1.35 17.75 -42.78
CA PRO A 4 -0.81 17.25 -41.53
C PRO A 4 0.04 16.00 -41.81
N PRO A 5 1.16 15.78 -41.09
CA PRO A 5 1.92 14.53 -41.20
C PRO A 5 1.01 13.37 -40.78
N ALA A 6 1.05 12.28 -41.55
CA ALA A 6 0.23 11.09 -41.35
C ALA A 6 0.36 10.59 -39.90
N SER A 7 -0.78 10.43 -39.23
CA SER A 7 -0.86 9.72 -37.96
C SER A 7 -0.33 8.31 -38.17
N ARG A 8 0.87 7.99 -37.66
CA ARG A 8 1.38 6.61 -37.68
C ARG A 8 0.38 5.74 -36.92
N ASN A 9 -0.23 4.80 -37.64
CA ASN A 9 -1.15 3.84 -37.03
C ASN A 9 -0.32 2.92 -36.13
N HIS A 10 -0.66 2.91 -34.85
CA HIS A 10 -0.11 1.97 -33.89
C HIS A 10 -1.25 1.12 -33.35
N SER A 11 -0.95 -0.15 -33.11
CA SER A 11 -1.86 -1.10 -32.49
C SER A 11 -1.29 -1.56 -31.16
N GLU A 12 -2.17 -1.87 -30.20
CA GLU A 12 -1.78 -2.44 -28.92
C GLU A 12 -1.76 -3.97 -29.02
N LEU A 13 -0.64 -4.57 -28.63
CA LEU A 13 -0.43 -6.01 -28.62
C LEU A 13 -0.14 -6.46 -27.18
N GLN A 14 -0.70 -7.60 -26.78
CA GLN A 14 -0.31 -8.24 -25.51
C GLN A 14 1.16 -8.65 -25.57
N ALA A 15 1.94 -8.33 -24.53
CA ALA A 15 3.38 -8.60 -24.50
C ALA A 15 3.70 -10.09 -24.73
N GLY A 16 2.90 -11.00 -24.16
CA GLY A 16 3.04 -12.43 -24.39
C GLY A 16 2.76 -12.91 -25.83
N SER A 17 2.22 -12.05 -26.69
CA SER A 17 1.95 -12.34 -28.10
C SER A 17 3.03 -11.79 -29.05
N LEU A 18 4.05 -11.11 -28.52
CA LEU A 18 5.13 -10.52 -29.30
C LEU A 18 5.95 -11.60 -30.02
N ARG A 19 6.33 -11.32 -31.26
CA ARG A 19 7.11 -12.23 -32.11
C ARG A 19 8.28 -11.51 -32.75
N ALA A 20 9.26 -12.30 -33.18
CA ALA A 20 10.31 -11.78 -34.06
C ALA A 20 9.68 -11.22 -35.34
N GLY A 21 10.14 -10.04 -35.76
CA GLY A 21 9.61 -9.25 -36.88
C GLY A 21 8.65 -8.13 -36.46
N ASP A 22 8.11 -8.15 -35.24
CA ASP A 22 7.23 -7.07 -34.75
C ASP A 22 8.03 -5.77 -34.56
N HIS A 23 7.47 -4.63 -34.95
CA HIS A 23 8.10 -3.31 -34.82
C HIS A 23 7.56 -2.58 -33.60
N LEU A 24 8.28 -2.68 -32.49
CA LEU A 24 7.87 -2.18 -31.19
C LEU A 24 8.22 -0.70 -31.03
N ILE A 25 7.26 0.11 -30.57
CA ILE A 25 7.52 1.51 -30.17
C ILE A 25 8.22 1.49 -28.81
N LEU A 26 9.40 2.09 -28.74
CA LEU A 26 10.22 2.14 -27.55
C LEU A 26 9.58 3.02 -26.45
N PRO A 27 9.97 2.86 -25.17
CA PRO A 27 9.38 3.63 -24.06
C PRO A 27 9.48 5.16 -24.20
N ASP A 28 10.38 5.67 -25.06
CA ASP A 28 10.48 7.09 -25.38
C ASP A 28 9.34 7.62 -26.27
N GLY A 29 8.49 6.73 -26.80
CA GLY A 29 7.30 7.04 -27.58
C GLY A 29 7.56 7.53 -29.01
N ASN A 30 8.82 7.76 -29.40
CA ASN A 30 9.19 8.39 -30.67
C ASN A 30 9.96 7.46 -31.60
N ARG A 31 10.67 6.47 -31.05
CA ARG A 31 11.47 5.50 -31.82
C ARG A 31 10.77 4.14 -31.86
N SER A 32 10.98 3.42 -32.96
CA SER A 32 10.60 2.01 -33.08
C SER A 32 11.81 1.14 -33.38
N ALA A 33 11.75 -0.12 -33.00
CA ALA A 33 12.77 -1.12 -33.32
C ALA A 33 12.13 -2.47 -33.63
N GLU A 34 12.72 -3.19 -34.59
CA GLU A 34 12.32 -4.55 -34.91
C GLU A 34 12.78 -5.51 -33.80
N VAL A 35 11.88 -6.40 -33.41
CA VAL A 35 12.17 -7.49 -32.48
C VAL A 35 12.84 -8.64 -33.23
N HIS A 36 14.05 -9.01 -32.85
CA HIS A 36 14.80 -10.11 -33.45
C HIS A 36 14.53 -11.45 -32.75
N GLN A 37 14.36 -11.41 -31.44
CA GLN A 37 14.13 -12.60 -30.61
C GLN A 37 13.24 -12.24 -29.42
N VAL A 38 12.38 -13.18 -29.05
CA VAL A 38 11.51 -13.09 -27.88
C VAL A 38 11.72 -14.31 -27.01
N ASP A 39 12.12 -14.10 -25.76
CA ASP A 39 12.21 -15.13 -24.74
C ASP A 39 11.19 -14.84 -23.63
N VAL A 40 10.66 -15.88 -23.00
CA VAL A 40 9.69 -15.77 -21.90
C VAL A 40 10.30 -16.37 -20.65
N GLU A 41 10.47 -15.55 -19.62
CA GLU A 41 10.87 -16.01 -18.29
C GLU A 41 9.62 -16.26 -17.45
N THR A 42 9.54 -17.46 -16.89
CA THR A 42 8.48 -17.86 -15.95
C THR A 42 8.86 -17.51 -14.51
N ASP A 43 7.86 -17.23 -13.67
CA ASP A 43 8.04 -17.17 -12.22
C ASP A 43 8.33 -18.56 -11.62
N ASP A 44 8.56 -18.58 -10.30
CA ASP A 44 8.83 -19.79 -9.53
C ASP A 44 7.66 -20.81 -9.56
N PHE A 45 6.48 -20.40 -10.02
CA PHE A 45 5.29 -21.23 -10.18
C PHE A 45 5.06 -21.67 -11.64
N GLY A 46 5.96 -21.32 -12.57
CA GLY A 46 5.88 -21.68 -13.98
C GLY A 46 4.96 -20.78 -14.82
N THR A 47 4.48 -19.67 -14.27
CA THR A 47 3.65 -18.69 -14.98
C THR A 47 4.54 -17.67 -15.70
N PRO A 48 4.28 -17.30 -16.96
CA PRO A 48 5.01 -16.23 -17.63
C PRO A 48 5.00 -14.94 -16.81
N ALA A 49 6.18 -14.48 -16.38
CA ALA A 49 6.35 -13.26 -15.59
C ALA A 49 6.92 -12.13 -16.45
N MET A 50 7.93 -12.44 -17.28
CA MET A 50 8.63 -11.48 -18.11
C MET A 50 8.77 -11.96 -19.54
N VAL A 51 8.66 -11.02 -20.47
CA VAL A 51 8.97 -11.17 -21.89
C VAL A 51 10.22 -10.34 -22.18
N LEU A 52 11.26 -11.01 -22.66
CA LEU A 52 12.54 -10.42 -23.06
C LEU A 52 12.57 -10.28 -24.58
N ALA A 53 12.48 -9.05 -25.08
CA ALA A 53 12.55 -8.77 -26.51
C ALA A 53 13.94 -8.24 -26.86
N THR A 54 14.72 -9.01 -27.63
CA THR A 54 15.98 -8.56 -28.20
C THR A 54 15.71 -7.79 -29.48
N LEU A 55 16.17 -6.55 -29.55
CA LEU A 55 15.91 -5.62 -30.66
C LEU A 55 17.06 -5.65 -31.68
N SER A 56 16.79 -5.25 -32.92
CA SER A 56 17.79 -5.17 -34.00
C SER A 56 19.00 -4.27 -33.69
N GLY A 57 18.84 -3.29 -32.79
CA GLY A 57 19.92 -2.45 -32.25
C GLY A 57 20.78 -3.10 -31.15
N GLY A 58 20.56 -4.38 -30.84
CA GLY A 58 21.31 -5.14 -29.83
C GLY A 58 20.87 -4.94 -28.37
N GLY A 59 19.91 -4.05 -28.13
CA GLY A 59 19.31 -3.85 -26.81
C GLY A 59 18.26 -4.92 -26.47
N VAL A 60 18.11 -5.24 -25.19
CA VAL A 60 17.06 -6.15 -24.70
C VAL A 60 16.05 -5.35 -23.87
N LEU A 61 14.77 -5.45 -24.24
CA LEU A 61 13.67 -4.83 -23.49
C LEU A 61 13.01 -5.88 -22.60
N ARG A 62 12.83 -5.53 -21.33
CA ARG A 62 12.14 -6.36 -20.32
C ARG A 62 10.71 -5.87 -20.17
N ILE A 63 9.74 -6.70 -20.51
CA ILE A 63 8.31 -6.35 -20.49
C ILE A 63 7.58 -7.33 -19.57
N ALA A 64 6.70 -6.86 -18.68
CA ALA A 64 5.89 -7.77 -17.88
C ALA A 64 4.91 -8.54 -18.78
N ALA A 65 4.77 -9.86 -18.59
CA ALA A 65 4.02 -10.72 -19.51
C ALA A 65 2.53 -10.36 -19.63
N GLY A 66 1.95 -9.76 -18.59
CA GLY A 66 0.54 -9.31 -18.57
C GLY A 66 0.31 -7.88 -19.08
N SER A 67 1.35 -7.20 -19.59
CA SER A 67 1.24 -5.83 -20.10
C SER A 67 0.94 -5.78 -21.60
N THR A 68 0.51 -4.61 -22.07
CA THR A 68 0.39 -4.30 -23.50
C THR A 68 1.58 -3.47 -23.97
N VAL A 69 1.99 -3.69 -25.21
CA VAL A 69 3.00 -2.91 -25.93
C VAL A 69 2.40 -2.33 -27.20
N ARG A 70 2.99 -1.24 -27.70
CA ARG A 70 2.55 -0.62 -28.95
C ARG A 70 3.45 -1.09 -30.09
N ILE A 71 2.85 -1.57 -31.16
CA ILE A 71 3.53 -1.91 -32.40
C ILE A 71 3.09 -0.98 -33.53
N THR A 72 3.97 -0.77 -34.51
CA THR A 72 3.63 0.01 -35.71
C THR A 72 3.15 -0.96 -36.79
N ASP A 73 2.03 -0.65 -37.44
CA ASP A 73 1.43 -1.51 -38.48
C ASP A 73 2.17 -1.40 -39.85
N ASP A 74 3.05 -0.40 -39.99
CA ASP A 74 3.86 -0.16 -41.19
C ASP A 74 5.28 -0.70 -41.03
N ALA A 75 5.61 -1.71 -41.82
CA ALA A 75 6.98 -2.14 -42.09
C ALA A 75 7.66 -1.13 -43.04
N GLU A 76 7.91 0.09 -42.56
CA GLU A 76 8.70 1.08 -43.30
C GLU A 76 10.09 1.20 -42.66
N THR A 77 11.09 0.76 -43.41
CA THR A 77 12.51 0.68 -43.03
C THR A 77 13.02 2.08 -42.67
N ALA A 78 13.36 2.31 -41.39
CA ALA A 78 14.07 3.53 -41.00
C ALA A 78 15.54 3.40 -41.42
N GLU A 79 15.91 4.14 -42.46
CA GLU A 79 17.30 4.40 -42.84
C GLU A 79 18.07 4.97 -41.64
N ILE A 80 19.21 4.36 -41.33
CA ILE A 80 20.17 4.88 -40.37
C ILE A 80 20.99 5.95 -41.07
N ASP A 81 20.72 7.22 -40.77
CA ASP A 81 21.62 8.31 -41.12
C ASP A 81 22.96 8.09 -40.40
N THR A 82 23.93 7.61 -41.18
CA THR A 82 25.32 7.47 -40.79
C THR A 82 26.06 8.71 -41.30
N GLU A 83 26.20 9.72 -40.45
CA GLU A 83 27.25 10.71 -40.62
C GLU A 83 28.48 10.30 -39.80
N ASP A 84 29.47 9.88 -40.58
CA ASP A 84 30.84 9.54 -40.25
C ASP A 84 31.64 10.80 -39.87
N THR A 85 32.28 10.79 -38.69
CA THR A 85 33.69 11.19 -38.60
C THR A 85 34.35 10.65 -37.34
N THR A 86 35.20 9.67 -37.58
CA THR A 86 36.27 9.09 -36.76
C THR A 86 37.18 10.10 -36.04
N GLU A 87 37.49 9.87 -34.75
CA GLU A 87 38.84 9.46 -34.31
C GLU A 87 38.93 9.08 -32.81
N ALA A 88 39.34 7.83 -32.59
CA ALA A 88 40.26 7.29 -31.58
C ALA A 88 40.13 7.63 -30.07
N ALA A 89 39.56 6.65 -29.34
CA ALA A 89 40.15 5.97 -28.18
C ALA A 89 40.71 6.78 -26.99
N ALA A 90 39.96 6.77 -25.89
CA ALA A 90 40.53 6.55 -24.56
C ALA A 90 39.55 5.72 -23.69
N PHE A 91 39.95 4.48 -23.42
CA PHE A 91 39.37 3.62 -22.40
C PHE A 91 39.62 4.26 -21.02
N THR A 92 38.57 4.53 -20.25
CA THR A 92 38.63 4.48 -18.79
C THR A 92 37.34 3.87 -18.24
N ASP A 93 37.57 2.75 -17.57
CA ASP A 93 36.69 1.96 -16.73
C ASP A 93 35.74 2.81 -15.86
N PHE A 94 34.43 2.54 -15.92
CA PHE A 94 33.51 2.97 -14.87
C PHE A 94 32.52 1.86 -14.55
N ALA A 95 32.61 1.44 -13.28
CA ALA A 95 31.87 0.38 -12.65
C ALA A 95 30.35 0.64 -12.64
N ALA A 96 29.63 -0.47 -12.69
CA ALA A 96 28.18 -0.58 -12.65
C ALA A 96 27.54 0.24 -11.51
N ALA A 97 26.75 1.24 -11.88
CA ALA A 97 25.72 1.84 -11.04
C ALA A 97 24.36 1.36 -11.54
N GLY A 98 23.80 0.37 -10.84
CA GLY A 98 22.47 -0.16 -11.11
C GLY A 98 21.40 0.87 -10.72
N THR A 99 20.64 1.33 -11.70
CA THR A 99 19.36 2.03 -11.51
C THR A 99 18.27 0.97 -11.40
N ALA A 100 17.92 0.60 -10.17
CA ALA A 100 16.70 -0.12 -9.86
C ALA A 100 15.54 0.88 -9.78
N ASP A 101 14.61 0.71 -10.70
CA ASP A 101 13.26 1.25 -10.70
C ASP A 101 12.47 0.54 -9.59
N THR A 102 12.07 1.27 -8.55
CA THR A 102 11.32 0.74 -7.40
C THR A 102 9.85 1.13 -7.50
N ALA A 103 9.04 0.21 -8.02
CA ALA A 103 7.61 0.13 -7.73
C ALA A 103 7.38 -0.48 -6.33
N PRO A 104 6.33 -0.09 -5.59
CA PRO A 104 6.08 -0.56 -4.22
C PRO A 104 5.65 -2.03 -4.19
N PRO A 105 6.02 -2.82 -3.16
CA PRO A 105 5.66 -4.23 -3.08
C PRO A 105 4.19 -4.42 -2.69
N ASN A 106 3.43 -4.99 -3.62
CA ASN A 106 2.10 -5.54 -3.38
C ASN A 106 2.24 -6.89 -2.64
N THR A 107 1.85 -6.94 -1.37
CA THR A 107 1.84 -8.16 -0.56
C THR A 107 0.61 -9.02 -0.90
N GLY A 108 0.75 -9.87 -1.92
CA GLY A 108 -0.22 -10.93 -2.21
C GLY A 108 -0.20 -12.03 -1.15
N SER A 109 -1.31 -12.22 -0.44
CA SER A 109 -1.58 -13.44 0.31
C SER A 109 -2.42 -14.35 -0.59
N ALA A 110 -1.86 -15.49 -0.98
CA ALA A 110 -2.54 -16.51 -1.75
C ALA A 110 -3.61 -17.20 -0.90
N THR A 111 -4.87 -17.16 -1.35
CA THR A 111 -5.94 -18.04 -0.86
C THR A 111 -6.31 -19.02 -1.95
N SER A 112 -5.93 -20.27 -1.76
CA SER A 112 -6.44 -21.41 -2.50
C SER A 112 -7.92 -21.62 -2.17
N ASP A 113 -8.73 -21.58 -3.21
CA ASP A 113 -10.14 -21.91 -3.22
C ASP A 113 -10.33 -23.43 -2.97
N ALA A 114 -11.18 -23.80 -2.02
CA ALA A 114 -11.60 -25.18 -1.84
C ALA A 114 -13.12 -25.20 -1.70
N SER A 115 -13.76 -25.49 -2.83
CA SER A 115 -15.19 -25.76 -2.96
C SER A 115 -15.60 -26.96 -2.11
N ALA A 116 -16.71 -26.79 -1.39
CA ALA A 116 -17.46 -27.88 -0.77
C ALA A 116 -18.38 -28.55 -1.80
N SER A 117 -18.44 -29.88 -1.79
CA SER A 117 -19.58 -30.63 -2.31
C SER A 117 -19.70 -32.01 -1.64
N ASP A 118 -20.81 -32.15 -0.91
CA ASP A 118 -21.71 -33.29 -0.72
C ASP A 118 -21.23 -34.74 -0.54
N ALA A 119 -21.69 -35.28 0.61
CA ALA A 119 -22.42 -36.55 0.84
C ALA A 119 -22.20 -37.74 -0.10
N ASP A 120 -21.95 -38.94 0.47
CA ASP A 120 -23.00 -39.94 0.74
C ASP A 120 -22.42 -41.16 1.51
N THR A 121 -23.32 -42.06 1.88
CA THR A 121 -23.36 -43.04 2.96
C THR A 121 -22.92 -44.47 2.60
N SER A 122 -22.81 -45.31 3.66
CA SER A 122 -22.80 -46.80 3.70
C SER A 122 -21.55 -47.52 3.13
N ASP A 123 -21.07 -48.65 3.65
CA ASP A 123 -21.76 -49.87 4.11
C ASP A 123 -20.84 -50.74 5.02
N ALA A 124 -21.46 -51.73 5.67
CA ALA A 124 -21.03 -52.63 6.72
C ALA A 124 -20.03 -53.75 6.34
N GLY A 125 -19.49 -54.41 7.37
CA GLY A 125 -18.79 -55.70 7.23
C GLY A 125 -18.21 -56.29 8.52
N THR A 126 -19.03 -57.08 9.22
CA THR A 126 -18.80 -58.19 10.21
C THR A 126 -17.40 -58.83 10.26
N VAL A 127 -16.86 -59.36 11.38
CA VAL A 127 -17.23 -60.62 12.09
C VAL A 127 -16.58 -60.72 13.51
N THR A 128 -17.37 -61.31 14.44
CA THR A 128 -17.22 -61.78 15.85
C THR A 128 -16.03 -62.71 16.22
N ALA A 129 -15.29 -62.52 17.35
CA ALA A 129 -15.47 -62.96 18.78
C ALA A 129 -14.72 -64.29 19.15
N PRO A 130 -14.58 -64.77 20.42
CA PRO A 130 -14.96 -64.23 21.75
C PRO A 130 -13.92 -64.40 22.90
N GLY A 131 -14.22 -63.89 24.12
CA GLY A 131 -13.61 -64.40 25.37
C GLY A 131 -13.69 -63.57 26.67
N GLN A 132 -14.77 -63.79 27.45
CA GLN A 132 -14.91 -63.76 28.92
C GLN A 132 -14.96 -62.46 29.78
N GLU A 133 -16.17 -62.27 30.34
CA GLU A 133 -16.56 -62.08 31.76
C GLU A 133 -16.16 -60.82 32.56
N GLY A 134 -17.19 -60.04 32.93
CA GLY A 134 -17.39 -59.62 34.31
C GLY A 134 -17.51 -58.11 34.58
N SER A 135 -18.68 -57.72 35.10
CA SER A 135 -18.92 -56.60 36.03
C SER A 135 -19.51 -55.27 35.49
N ASP A 136 -20.69 -55.00 36.04
CA ASP A 136 -21.34 -53.73 36.37
C ASP A 136 -21.87 -52.76 35.31
N ALA A 137 -23.14 -52.42 35.53
CA ALA A 137 -23.93 -51.46 34.80
C ALA A 137 -23.58 -50.02 35.19
N ALA A 138 -23.17 -49.21 34.22
CA ALA A 138 -23.30 -47.76 34.25
C ALA A 138 -23.24 -47.21 32.81
N ALA A 139 -24.25 -46.43 32.42
CA ALA A 139 -24.35 -45.79 31.11
C ALA A 139 -23.14 -44.85 30.86
N PRO A 140 -22.59 -44.78 29.63
CA PRO A 140 -21.53 -43.83 29.34
C PRO A 140 -22.15 -42.43 29.21
N GLY A 141 -21.96 -41.61 30.24
CA GLY A 141 -22.20 -40.18 30.16
C GLY A 141 -21.27 -39.57 29.12
N VAL A 142 -21.84 -39.03 28.05
CA VAL A 142 -21.12 -38.17 27.10
C VAL A 142 -20.74 -36.90 27.84
N VAL A 143 -19.49 -36.82 28.30
CA VAL A 143 -18.90 -35.59 28.80
C VAL A 143 -18.65 -34.70 27.58
N VAL A 144 -19.65 -33.91 27.22
CA VAL A 144 -19.47 -32.76 26.33
C VAL A 144 -18.62 -31.76 27.10
N PRO A 145 -17.39 -31.42 26.67
CA PRO A 145 -16.66 -30.31 27.25
C PRO A 145 -17.54 -29.06 27.09
N PRO A 146 -17.76 -28.24 28.13
CA PRO A 146 -18.53 -27.02 27.97
C PRO A 146 -17.85 -26.18 26.88
N LEU A 147 -18.59 -25.93 25.80
CA LEU A 147 -18.23 -24.91 24.83
C LEU A 147 -17.93 -23.62 25.62
N PRO A 148 -16.77 -22.98 25.41
CA PRO A 148 -16.49 -21.72 26.08
C PRO A 148 -17.64 -20.74 25.78
N LEU A 149 -18.33 -20.30 26.83
CA LEU A 149 -19.47 -19.37 26.77
C LEU A 149 -19.07 -17.92 26.41
N VAL A 150 -17.89 -17.72 25.83
CA VAL A 150 -17.38 -16.41 25.49
C VAL A 150 -17.12 -16.41 23.99
N PRO A 151 -17.98 -15.79 23.16
CA PRO A 151 -17.59 -15.47 21.80
C PRO A 151 -16.23 -14.74 21.86
N PRO A 152 -15.32 -14.95 20.89
CA PRO A 152 -14.01 -14.32 20.91
C PRO A 152 -14.20 -12.85 21.23
N ALA A 153 -13.53 -12.37 22.29
CA ALA A 153 -13.63 -10.99 22.73
C ALA A 153 -13.45 -10.12 21.50
N VAL A 154 -14.49 -9.36 21.17
CA VAL A 154 -14.45 -8.41 20.05
C VAL A 154 -13.27 -7.50 20.35
N SER A 155 -12.17 -7.70 19.62
CA SER A 155 -10.98 -6.87 19.70
C SER A 155 -11.26 -5.60 18.93
N GLY A 156 -12.23 -4.84 19.42
CA GLY A 156 -12.67 -3.58 18.88
C GLY A 156 -12.70 -2.51 19.99
N PRO A 157 -12.79 -1.23 19.60
CA PRO A 157 -13.03 -0.14 20.52
C PRO A 157 -14.12 -0.46 21.54
N SER A 158 -13.85 -0.28 22.84
CA SER A 158 -14.95 -0.33 23.81
C SER A 158 -15.81 0.93 23.67
N GLU A 159 -17.08 0.86 24.07
CA GLU A 159 -17.98 2.03 24.06
C GLU A 159 -17.40 3.21 24.86
N THR A 160 -16.68 2.92 25.95
CA THR A 160 -15.95 3.91 26.74
C THR A 160 -14.78 4.54 25.99
N ASP A 161 -14.05 3.76 25.18
CA ASP A 161 -12.96 4.31 24.36
C ASP A 161 -13.52 5.23 23.25
N LEU A 162 -14.63 4.82 22.61
CA LEU A 162 -15.28 5.61 21.56
C LEU A 162 -15.88 6.92 22.09
N ALA A 163 -16.34 6.95 23.35
CA ALA A 163 -16.88 8.16 23.98
C ALA A 163 -15.83 9.29 24.14
N LEU A 164 -14.54 8.97 24.04
CA LEU A 164 -13.45 9.96 24.06
C LEU A 164 -13.18 10.60 22.68
N ILE A 165 -13.77 10.05 21.61
CA ILE A 165 -13.72 10.63 20.27
C ILE A 165 -15.00 11.47 20.10
N PRO A 166 -14.89 12.78 19.85
CA PRO A 166 -16.05 13.62 19.60
C PRO A 166 -16.90 13.08 18.45
N ALA A 167 -18.22 13.05 18.63
CA ALA A 167 -19.13 12.78 17.52
C ALA A 167 -19.04 13.94 16.51
N PRO A 168 -19.13 13.66 15.20
CA PRO A 168 -19.11 14.71 14.19
C PRO A 168 -20.33 15.62 14.34
N ASP A 169 -20.14 16.90 14.05
CA ASP A 169 -21.22 17.89 14.00
C ASP A 169 -22.07 17.67 12.73
N GLY A 170 -23.08 16.80 12.83
CA GLY A 170 -23.98 16.48 11.72
C GLY A 170 -23.59 15.20 10.99
N THR A 171 -23.69 15.21 9.66
CA THR A 171 -23.26 14.05 8.86
C THR A 171 -21.76 14.12 8.56
N PRO A 172 -21.11 12.99 8.24
CA PRO A 172 -19.72 12.98 7.78
C PRO A 172 -19.49 13.95 6.60
N GLU A 173 -20.45 14.08 5.69
CA GLU A 173 -20.39 15.00 4.56
C GLU A 173 -20.43 16.46 5.03
N SER A 174 -21.23 16.81 6.04
CA SER A 174 -21.28 18.16 6.61
C SER A 174 -19.94 18.59 7.21
N VAL A 175 -19.19 17.67 7.82
CA VAL A 175 -17.82 17.96 8.30
C VAL A 175 -16.91 18.36 7.14
N VAL A 176 -16.99 17.64 6.02
CA VAL A 176 -16.19 17.91 4.83
C VAL A 176 -16.62 19.19 4.10
N GLU A 177 -17.91 19.53 4.12
CA GLU A 177 -18.43 20.80 3.62
C GLU A 177 -17.92 21.98 4.47
N ALA A 178 -17.95 21.86 5.81
CA ALA A 178 -17.44 22.89 6.72
C ALA A 178 -15.95 23.19 6.48
N VAL A 179 -15.16 22.15 6.17
CA VAL A 179 -13.75 22.29 5.76
C VAL A 179 -13.62 23.14 4.49
N ALA A 180 -14.45 22.89 3.48
CA ALA A 180 -14.42 23.64 2.23
C ALA A 180 -14.81 25.12 2.44
N GLU A 181 -15.78 25.38 3.33
CA GLU A 181 -16.18 26.73 3.72
C GLU A 181 -15.08 27.47 4.51
N ALA A 182 -14.34 26.76 5.36
CA ALA A 182 -13.22 27.30 6.12
C ALA A 182 -12.01 27.64 5.22
N HIS A 183 -11.84 26.91 4.11
CA HIS A 183 -10.68 27.05 3.20
C HIS A 183 -11.06 27.38 1.75
N PRO A 184 -11.74 28.51 1.48
CA PRO A 184 -12.23 28.84 0.14
C PRO A 184 -11.13 29.10 -0.89
N GLY A 185 -9.88 29.29 -0.46
CA GLY A 185 -8.71 29.49 -1.33
C GLY A 185 -7.92 28.22 -1.66
N ALA A 186 -8.21 27.09 -0.99
CA ALA A 186 -7.45 25.87 -1.13
C ALA A 186 -8.07 24.95 -2.20
N VAL A 187 -7.68 25.12 -3.46
CA VAL A 187 -8.26 24.40 -4.61
C VAL A 187 -8.24 22.87 -4.41
N GLY A 188 -7.15 22.32 -3.89
CA GLY A 188 -7.03 20.89 -3.62
C GLY A 188 -8.09 20.40 -2.61
N VAL A 189 -8.27 21.14 -1.52
CA VAL A 189 -9.31 20.87 -0.51
C VAL A 189 -10.70 20.94 -1.13
N LEU A 190 -11.01 21.99 -1.89
CA LEU A 190 -12.31 22.15 -2.52
C LEU A 190 -12.68 20.98 -3.46
N LEU A 191 -11.72 20.52 -4.27
CA LEU A 191 -11.94 19.39 -5.20
C LEU A 191 -12.19 18.08 -4.47
N VAL A 192 -11.43 17.79 -3.41
CA VAL A 192 -11.62 16.59 -2.60
C VAL A 192 -12.93 16.67 -1.82
N SER A 193 -13.24 17.83 -1.23
CA SER A 193 -14.50 18.05 -0.52
C SER A 193 -15.72 17.90 -1.42
N GLU A 194 -15.70 18.43 -2.65
CA GLU A 194 -16.82 18.26 -3.59
C GLU A 194 -17.05 16.78 -3.97
N ARG A 195 -15.98 16.00 -4.07
CA ARG A 195 -16.07 14.55 -4.32
C ARG A 195 -16.67 13.82 -3.12
N LEU A 196 -16.22 14.12 -1.91
CA LEU A 196 -16.67 13.50 -0.67
C LEU A 196 -18.09 13.92 -0.25
N ALA A 197 -18.51 15.14 -0.54
CA ALA A 197 -19.85 15.65 -0.25
C ALA A 197 -20.97 14.87 -1.00
N LYS A 198 -20.63 14.16 -2.08
CA LYS A 198 -21.55 13.29 -2.83
C LYS A 198 -21.87 11.99 -2.08
N GLY A 199 -21.11 11.66 -1.04
CA GLY A 199 -21.36 10.55 -0.13
C GLY A 199 -20.07 9.85 0.31
N ILE A 200 -19.96 9.59 1.61
CA ILE A 200 -18.81 8.92 2.21
C ILE A 200 -19.07 7.42 2.34
N ASN A 201 -18.23 6.61 1.68
CA ASN A 201 -18.29 5.15 1.72
C ASN A 201 -17.14 4.56 2.52
N THR A 202 -17.42 4.13 3.76
CA THR A 202 -16.44 3.55 4.69
C THR A 202 -15.88 2.19 4.27
N LYS A 203 -16.43 1.56 3.22
CA LYS A 203 -15.92 0.31 2.63
C LYS A 203 -15.09 0.53 1.37
N SER A 204 -15.01 1.77 0.87
CA SER A 204 -14.23 2.12 -0.31
C SER A 204 -12.83 2.60 0.08
N GLY A 205 -11.79 1.85 -0.31
CA GLY A 205 -10.40 2.24 -0.03
C GLY A 205 -10.02 3.62 -0.60
N SER A 206 -10.52 3.98 -1.78
CA SER A 206 -10.28 5.32 -2.35
C SER A 206 -10.96 6.43 -1.54
N CYS A 207 -12.15 6.18 -0.99
CA CYS A 207 -12.84 7.16 -0.15
C CYS A 207 -12.12 7.34 1.19
N LEU A 208 -11.62 6.26 1.79
CA LEU A 208 -10.82 6.34 3.02
C LEU A 208 -9.51 7.07 2.78
N LYS A 209 -8.87 6.82 1.63
CA LYS A 209 -7.66 7.53 1.22
C LYS A 209 -7.92 9.02 1.03
N ASP A 210 -9.00 9.40 0.35
CA ASP A 210 -9.37 10.81 0.16
C ASP A 210 -9.56 11.55 1.50
N LEU A 211 -10.21 10.92 2.49
CA LEU A 211 -10.37 11.50 3.82
C LEU A 211 -9.02 11.62 4.56
N SER A 212 -8.16 10.60 4.45
CA SER A 212 -6.85 10.60 5.09
C SER A 212 -5.93 11.67 4.48
N ASP A 213 -5.87 11.74 3.14
CA ASP A 213 -5.10 12.74 2.40
C ASP A 213 -5.62 14.16 2.71
N LEU A 214 -6.95 14.36 2.81
CA LEU A 214 -7.55 15.63 3.21
C LEU A 214 -7.14 16.05 4.62
N ALA A 215 -7.18 15.14 5.60
CA ALA A 215 -6.74 15.43 6.97
C ALA A 215 -5.26 15.81 7.04
N HIS A 216 -4.40 15.12 6.27
CA HIS A 216 -2.97 15.46 6.18
C HIS A 216 -2.76 16.84 5.54
N GLU A 217 -3.44 17.15 4.44
CA GLU A 217 -3.35 18.46 3.78
C GLU A 217 -3.75 19.60 4.74
N LEU A 218 -4.87 19.44 5.47
CA LEU A 218 -5.33 20.41 6.46
C LEU A 218 -4.29 20.65 7.55
N PHE A 219 -3.72 19.59 8.12
CA PHE A 219 -2.78 19.70 9.22
C PHE A 219 -1.39 20.20 8.78
N VAL A 220 -0.87 19.62 7.70
CA VAL A 220 0.49 19.86 7.25
C VAL A 220 0.54 21.19 6.51
N MET A 221 -0.28 21.39 5.48
CA MET A 221 -0.19 22.54 4.60
C MET A 221 -0.95 23.76 5.11
N LEU A 222 -2.19 23.55 5.57
CA LEU A 222 -3.06 24.65 6.00
C LEU A 222 -2.89 24.99 7.49
N LYS A 223 -2.10 24.20 8.23
CA LYS A 223 -1.85 24.35 9.67
C LYS A 223 -3.15 24.37 10.49
N ASP A 224 -4.17 23.69 10.00
CA ASP A 224 -5.49 23.63 10.59
C ASP A 224 -5.68 22.29 11.32
N ALA A 225 -5.24 22.26 12.58
CA ALA A 225 -5.30 21.05 13.40
C ALA A 225 -6.73 20.67 13.81
N GLU A 226 -7.63 21.66 13.97
CA GLU A 226 -9.00 21.41 14.43
C GLU A 226 -9.81 20.71 13.34
N ASN A 227 -9.82 21.27 12.13
CA ASN A 227 -10.53 20.67 11.01
C ASN A 227 -9.87 19.38 10.51
N ALA A 228 -8.53 19.27 10.57
CA ALA A 228 -7.83 18.02 10.27
C ALA A 228 -8.27 16.89 11.20
N LEU A 229 -8.38 17.17 12.50
CA LEU A 229 -8.78 16.18 13.49
C LEU A 229 -10.25 15.78 13.31
N ALA A 230 -11.14 16.74 13.02
CA ALA A 230 -12.56 16.47 12.74
C ALA A 230 -12.74 15.54 11.53
N VAL A 231 -11.98 15.75 10.45
CA VAL A 231 -12.00 14.86 9.28
C VAL A 231 -11.39 13.49 9.61
N ALA A 232 -10.25 13.46 10.31
CA ALA A 232 -9.59 12.22 10.68
C ALA A 232 -10.46 11.35 11.62
N ASP A 233 -11.28 11.94 12.47
CA ASP A 233 -12.19 11.21 13.36
C ASP A 233 -13.24 10.39 12.62
N LEU A 234 -13.64 10.80 11.42
CA LEU A 234 -14.52 10.01 10.56
C LEU A 234 -13.89 8.64 10.20
N LEU A 235 -12.56 8.57 10.19
CA LEU A 235 -11.78 7.35 9.98
C LEU A 235 -11.45 6.64 11.30
N ASN A 236 -11.11 7.39 12.35
CA ASN A 236 -10.61 6.85 13.62
C ASN A 236 -11.64 5.98 14.38
N VAL A 237 -12.93 6.14 14.08
CA VAL A 237 -14.01 5.31 14.64
C VAL A 237 -14.17 3.96 13.95
N LEU A 238 -13.50 3.74 12.81
CA LEU A 238 -13.63 2.52 12.03
C LEU A 238 -12.78 1.39 12.62
N PRO A 239 -13.36 0.20 12.89
CA PRO A 239 -12.58 -0.94 13.33
C PRO A 239 -11.78 -1.54 12.16
N PHE A 240 -10.68 -2.21 12.49
CA PHE A 240 -9.99 -3.03 11.51
C PHE A 240 -10.90 -4.18 11.03
N ASP A 241 -11.02 -4.34 9.72
CA ASP A 241 -11.96 -5.27 9.08
C ASP A 241 -11.28 -6.44 8.35
N GLY A 242 -9.98 -6.64 8.59
CA GLY A 242 -9.18 -7.68 7.95
C GLY A 242 -8.58 -7.29 6.59
N ASN A 243 -8.84 -6.09 6.06
CA ASN A 243 -8.25 -5.61 4.81
C ASN A 243 -7.10 -4.61 5.07
N PRO A 244 -5.83 -5.01 4.85
CA PRO A 244 -4.67 -4.13 5.07
C PRO A 244 -4.67 -2.87 4.19
N GLY A 245 -5.18 -2.97 2.95
CA GLY A 245 -5.21 -1.83 2.02
C GLY A 245 -6.17 -0.73 2.48
N ARG A 246 -7.33 -1.09 3.05
CA ARG A 246 -8.24 -0.12 3.67
C ARG A 246 -7.71 0.38 5.01
N TRP A 247 -7.07 -0.50 5.77
CA TRP A 247 -6.50 -0.16 7.05
C TRP A 247 -5.41 0.90 6.96
N ALA A 248 -4.58 0.89 5.92
CA ALA A 248 -3.50 1.87 5.75
C ALA A 248 -3.98 3.33 5.87
N SER A 249 -5.15 3.67 5.32
CA SER A 249 -5.71 5.03 5.43
C SER A 249 -6.20 5.35 6.85
N VAL A 250 -6.82 4.38 7.53
CA VAL A 250 -7.27 4.53 8.92
C VAL A 250 -6.06 4.64 9.86
N GLU A 251 -5.04 3.84 9.63
CA GLU A 251 -3.79 3.81 10.37
C GLU A 251 -3.02 5.13 10.26
N ALA A 252 -2.89 5.68 9.04
CA ALA A 252 -2.29 6.99 8.83
C ALA A 252 -3.08 8.09 9.58
N SER A 253 -4.40 8.04 9.54
CA SER A 253 -5.25 9.00 10.26
C SER A 253 -5.18 8.86 11.78
N LEU A 254 -5.08 7.65 12.32
CA LEU A 254 -4.90 7.40 13.75
C LEU A 254 -3.53 7.91 14.23
N ALA A 255 -2.47 7.72 13.43
CA ALA A 255 -1.14 8.24 13.73
C ALA A 255 -1.11 9.77 13.75
N LEU A 256 -1.71 10.41 12.74
CA LEU A 256 -1.86 11.87 12.67
C LEU A 256 -2.66 12.40 13.87
N SER A 257 -3.80 11.77 14.18
CA SER A 257 -4.70 12.21 15.25
C SER A 257 -4.07 12.07 16.64
N SER A 258 -3.35 10.97 16.89
CA SER A 258 -2.55 10.81 18.11
C SER A 258 -1.56 11.97 18.26
N TYR A 259 -0.83 12.30 17.20
CA TYR A 259 0.13 13.40 17.22
C TYR A 259 -0.55 14.74 17.50
N ILE A 260 -1.62 15.09 16.78
CA ILE A 260 -2.38 16.33 17.00
C ILE A 260 -2.86 16.42 18.45
N CYS A 261 -3.50 15.38 18.97
CA CYS A 261 -3.99 15.35 20.35
C CYS A 261 -2.86 15.53 21.37
N ARG A 262 -1.68 14.94 21.15
CA ARG A 262 -0.50 15.17 22.01
C ARG A 262 -0.07 16.64 21.99
N GLN A 263 -0.04 17.29 20.83
CA GLN A 263 0.29 18.72 20.72
C GLN A 263 -0.74 19.61 21.44
N LEU A 264 -2.01 19.19 21.47
CA LEU A 264 -3.10 19.89 22.16
C LEU A 264 -3.22 19.52 23.66
N GLY A 265 -2.35 18.66 24.19
CA GLY A 265 -2.41 18.19 25.58
C GLY A 265 -3.58 17.23 25.88
N GLN A 266 -4.19 16.64 24.86
CA GLN A 266 -5.28 15.67 24.95
C GLN A 266 -4.72 14.23 25.07
N ASP A 267 -3.96 13.96 26.13
CA ASP A 267 -3.21 12.70 26.29
C ASP A 267 -4.08 11.44 26.33
N GLU A 268 -5.25 11.51 26.97
CA GLU A 268 -6.17 10.38 27.05
C GLU A 268 -6.68 9.99 25.67
N ARG A 269 -7.10 10.98 24.88
CA ARG A 269 -7.60 10.79 23.52
C ARG A 269 -6.50 10.29 22.58
N ALA A 270 -5.29 10.84 22.69
CA ALA A 270 -4.12 10.34 21.95
C ALA A 270 -3.85 8.85 22.28
N GLY A 271 -3.92 8.46 23.55
CA GLY A 271 -3.75 7.08 23.99
C GLY A 271 -4.79 6.12 23.39
N ILE A 272 -6.03 6.58 23.18
CA ILE A 272 -7.07 5.80 22.48
C ILE A 272 -6.71 5.57 21.01
N TYR A 273 -6.28 6.61 20.29
CA TYR A 273 -5.87 6.45 18.89
C TYR A 273 -4.69 5.48 18.76
N GLU A 274 -3.69 5.60 19.62
CA GLU A 274 -2.54 4.69 19.67
C GLU A 274 -2.97 3.25 19.98
N LYS A 275 -3.98 3.07 20.85
CA LYS A 275 -4.57 1.76 21.16
C LYS A 275 -5.29 1.17 19.94
N PHE A 276 -6.09 1.96 19.24
CA PHE A 276 -6.83 1.50 18.05
C PHE A 276 -5.91 1.18 16.88
N LEU A 277 -4.87 1.98 16.71
CA LEU A 277 -3.84 1.75 15.69
C LEU A 277 -3.14 0.40 15.88
N ARG A 278 -2.98 -0.04 17.14
CA ARG A 278 -2.44 -1.36 17.49
C ARG A 278 -3.48 -2.47 17.58
N ALA A 279 -4.75 -2.22 17.24
CA ALA A 279 -5.82 -3.23 17.31
C ALA A 279 -5.57 -4.48 16.44
N PRO A 280 -5.07 -4.39 15.19
CA PRO A 280 -4.78 -5.57 14.38
C PRO A 280 -3.78 -6.52 15.04
N GLU A 281 -2.90 -5.98 15.90
CA GLU A 281 -1.88 -6.75 16.61
C GLU A 281 -2.49 -7.67 17.67
N ALA A 282 -3.61 -7.27 18.25
CA ALA A 282 -4.32 -8.00 19.30
C ALA A 282 -5.24 -9.11 18.74
N MET A 283 -5.41 -9.19 17.42
CA MET A 283 -6.28 -10.19 16.80
C MET A 283 -5.67 -11.59 16.72
N GLU A 284 -4.34 -11.71 16.76
CA GLU A 284 -3.68 -13.01 16.77
C GLU A 284 -3.90 -13.70 18.12
N ALA A 285 -4.75 -14.73 18.13
CA ALA A 285 -5.11 -15.44 19.34
C ALA A 285 -4.05 -16.46 19.79
N ASP A 286 -3.16 -16.91 18.88
CA ASP A 286 -2.07 -17.82 19.24
C ASP A 286 -0.92 -17.05 19.93
N PRO A 287 -0.62 -17.32 21.21
CA PRO A 287 0.43 -16.61 21.95
C PRO A 287 1.83 -16.73 21.31
N PHE A 288 2.12 -17.85 20.63
CA PHE A 288 3.40 -18.03 19.97
C PHE A 288 3.51 -17.14 18.72
N LYS A 289 2.51 -17.18 17.84
CA LYS A 289 2.45 -16.32 16.65
C LYS A 289 2.41 -14.84 17.03
N ALA A 290 1.63 -14.47 18.04
CA ALA A 290 1.57 -13.10 18.55
C ALA A 290 2.96 -12.61 18.98
N ARG A 291 3.74 -13.44 19.69
CA ARG A 291 5.12 -13.11 20.08
C ARG A 291 6.07 -12.95 18.88
N ILE A 292 5.95 -13.81 17.87
CA ILE A 292 6.76 -13.70 16.65
C ILE A 292 6.40 -12.43 15.87
N ASN A 293 5.11 -12.15 15.68
CA ASN A 293 4.61 -10.96 15.00
C ASN A 293 5.06 -9.68 15.70
N ALA A 294 4.98 -9.63 17.03
CA ALA A 294 5.47 -8.51 17.83
C ALA A 294 6.98 -8.29 17.63
N LYS A 295 7.78 -9.37 17.57
CA LYS A 295 9.23 -9.26 17.33
C LYS A 295 9.56 -8.78 15.92
N VAL A 296 8.82 -9.24 14.91
CA VAL A 296 8.99 -8.78 13.52
C VAL A 296 8.65 -7.30 13.41
N ARG A 297 7.54 -6.87 14.02
CA ARG A 297 7.14 -5.46 14.06
C ARG A 297 8.16 -4.58 14.79
N GLN A 298 8.67 -5.02 15.94
CA GLN A 298 9.68 -4.23 16.64
C GLN A 298 10.93 -4.03 15.78
N ARG A 299 11.33 -5.04 14.98
CA ARG A 299 12.44 -4.88 14.03
C ARG A 299 12.11 -3.84 12.95
N SER A 300 10.92 -3.87 12.37
CA SER A 300 10.52 -2.86 11.37
C SER A 300 10.43 -1.45 11.95
N LEU A 301 10.04 -1.31 13.23
CA LEU A 301 10.07 -0.02 13.95
C LEU A 301 11.50 0.41 14.32
N ASN A 302 12.42 -0.54 14.49
CA ASN A 302 13.82 -0.27 14.78
C ASN A 302 14.61 0.15 13.54
N GLU A 303 14.21 -0.33 12.37
CA GLU A 303 14.84 -0.04 11.08
C GLU A 303 13.82 0.54 10.08
N PRO A 304 13.23 1.72 10.38
CA PRO A 304 12.23 2.32 9.51
C PRO A 304 12.87 2.84 8.23
N ASN A 305 12.12 2.79 7.13
CA ASN A 305 12.51 3.52 5.93
C ASN A 305 12.22 5.02 6.11
N LEU A 306 13.28 5.80 6.33
CA LEU A 306 13.19 7.27 6.46
C LEU A 306 13.57 7.99 5.16
N TYR A 307 13.69 7.31 4.04
CA TYR A 307 13.87 7.93 2.72
C TYR A 307 15.09 8.89 2.61
N ASP A 308 16.13 8.69 3.42
CA ASP A 308 17.32 9.56 3.44
C ASP A 308 17.96 9.66 2.05
N LYS A 309 18.06 8.55 1.34
CA LYS A 309 18.71 8.49 0.02
C LYS A 309 17.92 9.27 -1.03
N GLU A 310 16.60 9.16 -1.01
CA GLU A 310 15.70 9.79 -1.96
C GLU A 310 15.63 11.31 -1.73
N ILE A 311 15.63 11.74 -0.46
CA ILE A 311 15.70 13.15 -0.10
C ILE A 311 17.04 13.76 -0.53
N PHE A 312 18.17 13.13 -0.20
CA PHE A 312 19.48 13.63 -0.63
C PHE A 312 19.60 13.66 -2.16
N ARG A 313 19.12 12.63 -2.86
CA ARG A 313 19.10 12.62 -4.32
C ARG A 313 18.27 13.77 -4.90
N SER A 314 17.14 14.10 -4.28
CA SER A 314 16.28 15.21 -4.73
C SER A 314 16.94 16.57 -4.51
N ILE A 315 17.65 16.73 -3.40
CA ILE A 315 18.47 17.91 -3.10
C ILE A 315 19.62 18.04 -4.12
N ASP A 316 20.38 16.97 -4.36
CA ASP A 316 21.49 16.94 -5.31
C ASP A 316 21.03 17.27 -6.73
N ASN A 317 19.81 16.84 -7.10
CA ASN A 317 19.17 17.14 -8.38
C ASN A 317 18.46 18.50 -8.42
N SER A 318 18.49 19.29 -7.33
CA SER A 318 17.79 20.58 -7.22
C SER A 318 16.30 20.50 -7.56
N ASN A 319 15.63 19.41 -7.14
CA ASN A 319 14.20 19.18 -7.35
C ASN A 319 13.42 19.36 -6.03
N PRO A 320 12.97 20.58 -5.71
CA PRO A 320 12.30 20.88 -4.43
C PRO A 320 10.92 20.21 -4.32
N ASP A 321 10.23 19.98 -5.43
CA ASP A 321 8.92 19.31 -5.43
C ASP A 321 9.08 17.84 -5.02
N ALA A 322 10.03 17.14 -5.65
CA ALA A 322 10.34 15.77 -5.28
C ALA A 322 10.88 15.66 -3.84
N GLU A 323 11.75 16.59 -3.42
CA GLU A 323 12.23 16.64 -2.03
C GLU A 323 11.06 16.71 -1.05
N ARG A 324 10.10 17.61 -1.32
CA ARG A 324 8.92 17.78 -0.49
C ARG A 324 8.07 16.51 -0.42
N GLU A 325 7.84 15.84 -1.55
CA GLU A 325 7.11 14.56 -1.58
C GLU A 325 7.78 13.48 -0.71
N TRP A 326 9.11 13.32 -0.82
CA TRP A 326 9.84 12.36 0.00
C TRP A 326 9.82 12.71 1.50
N ARG A 327 9.88 14.00 1.83
CA ARG A 327 9.78 14.47 3.22
C ARG A 327 8.39 14.25 3.79
N LEU A 328 7.32 14.35 3.00
CA LEU A 328 5.97 13.98 3.44
C LEU A 328 5.88 12.48 3.76
N LEU A 329 6.44 11.61 2.92
CA LEU A 329 6.50 10.17 3.20
C LEU A 329 7.32 9.85 4.46
N ARG A 330 8.43 10.57 4.68
CA ARG A 330 9.19 10.47 5.93
C ARG A 330 8.37 10.94 7.12
N LEU A 331 7.65 12.05 7.01
CA LEU A 331 6.79 12.58 8.06
C LEU A 331 5.74 11.54 8.48
N GLU A 332 5.06 10.91 7.53
CA GLU A 332 4.11 9.83 7.81
C GLU A 332 4.78 8.65 8.55
N ALA A 333 5.97 8.22 8.10
CA ALA A 333 6.72 7.17 8.78
C ALA A 333 7.09 7.54 10.22
N LEU A 334 7.46 8.80 10.48
CA LEU A 334 7.77 9.31 11.82
C LEU A 334 6.54 9.39 12.72
N LEU A 335 5.39 9.83 12.20
CA LEU A 335 4.12 9.84 12.91
C LEU A 335 3.70 8.41 13.29
N PHE A 336 3.82 7.48 12.36
CA PHE A 336 3.54 6.07 12.56
C PHE A 336 4.43 5.47 13.66
N LEU A 337 5.76 5.69 13.58
CA LEU A 337 6.71 5.27 14.61
C LEU A 337 6.31 5.77 16.00
N ARG A 338 5.95 7.05 16.10
CA ARG A 338 5.53 7.65 17.37
C ARG A 338 4.28 6.97 17.91
N ALA A 339 3.25 6.80 17.09
CA ALA A 339 1.97 6.24 17.52
C ALA A 339 2.06 4.77 17.96
N HIS A 340 3.02 4.01 17.42
CA HIS A 340 3.32 2.64 17.86
C HIS A 340 4.11 2.54 19.18
N GLY A 341 4.43 3.67 19.83
CA GLY A 341 5.25 3.69 21.05
C GLY A 341 6.75 3.85 20.79
N GLY A 342 7.13 4.18 19.56
CA GLY A 342 8.49 4.54 19.19
C GLY A 342 9.38 3.39 18.73
N SER A 343 10.59 3.76 18.35
CA SER A 343 11.67 2.85 18.02
C SER A 343 12.54 2.64 19.27
N GLU A 344 13.07 1.44 19.51
CA GLU A 344 14.08 1.24 20.55
C GLU A 344 15.39 1.99 20.22
N THR A 345 15.57 2.37 18.96
CA THR A 345 16.76 3.08 18.46
C THR A 345 16.56 4.60 18.42
N ILE A 346 15.32 5.09 18.39
CA ILE A 346 14.97 6.52 18.32
C ILE A 346 13.99 6.85 19.46
N GLY A 347 14.50 7.52 20.49
CA GLY A 347 13.69 7.91 21.64
C GLY A 347 12.57 8.90 21.30
N ALA A 348 11.52 8.95 22.13
CA ALA A 348 10.34 9.78 21.90
C ALA A 348 10.63 11.28 21.68
N ALA A 349 11.58 11.85 22.45
CA ALA A 349 11.98 13.25 22.30
C ALA A 349 12.69 13.52 20.96
N GLU A 350 13.44 12.54 20.45
CA GLU A 350 14.08 12.66 19.14
C GLU A 350 13.06 12.50 18.00
N LEU A 351 12.08 11.59 18.14
CA LEU A 351 10.97 11.50 17.20
C LEU A 351 10.19 12.82 17.12
N GLU A 352 9.87 13.42 18.27
CA GLU A 352 9.21 14.73 18.33
C GLU A 352 10.00 15.80 17.57
N ARG A 353 11.30 15.89 17.85
CA ARG A 353 12.18 16.85 17.18
C ARG A 353 12.23 16.64 15.67
N ARG A 354 12.31 15.39 15.21
CA ARG A 354 12.33 15.05 13.77
C ARG A 354 11.02 15.40 13.09
N ILE A 355 9.88 15.06 13.71
CA ILE A 355 8.55 15.42 13.19
C ILE A 355 8.44 16.94 13.07
N GLY A 356 8.85 17.69 14.09
CA GLY A 356 8.88 19.16 14.04
C GLY A 356 9.70 19.71 12.87
N ASN A 357 10.92 19.20 12.66
CA ASN A 357 11.77 19.64 11.55
C ASN A 357 11.17 19.33 10.19
N GLU A 358 10.56 18.14 10.01
CA GLU A 358 9.95 17.80 8.73
C GLU A 358 8.72 18.67 8.47
N LEU A 359 7.89 18.94 9.49
CA LEU A 359 6.77 19.89 9.37
C LEU A 359 7.27 21.28 8.96
N GLU A 360 8.34 21.79 9.57
CA GLU A 360 8.95 23.08 9.18
C GLU A 360 9.49 23.07 7.75
N SER A 361 9.97 21.91 7.27
CA SER A 361 10.58 21.80 5.95
C SER A 361 9.56 21.66 4.81
N VAL A 362 8.40 21.05 5.07
CA VAL A 362 7.38 20.79 4.03
C VAL A 362 6.29 21.86 3.96
N ARG A 363 6.19 22.69 5.01
CA ARG A 363 5.24 23.82 5.09
C ARG A 363 5.71 24.99 4.22
N PRO A 364 4.81 25.62 3.46
CA PRO A 364 5.12 26.80 2.68
C PRO A 364 5.31 28.05 3.55
#